data_AF-A0A5E4NTC1-F1
#
_entry.id   AF-A0A5E4NTC1-F1
#
_cell.length_a   1.000
_cell.length_b   1.000
_cell.length_c   1.000
_cell.angle_alpha   90.00
_cell.angle_beta   90.00
_cell.angle_gamma   90.00
#
_symmetry.space_group_name_H-M   'P 1'
#
loop_
_entity.id
_entity.type
_entity.pdbx_description
1 polymer ?
#
loop_
_entity_poly.entity_id
_entity_poly.type
_entity_poly.pdbx_seq_one_letter_code
_entity_poly.pdbx_strand_id
1 'polypeptide(L)'
;MIVILSQDPHAIRDMSINQANASQAVFGPARQAFQPMPPLGATESLFILAEKATRADGFTPALGDEKTETYWNPQQVMTVLNPIMPANYTSNVYVAATDLDNMRSNIAFAAAFKSQLVASRRGVCKVFGQVAPSQGPLPPPGDPRWIEVQAA
;
A
#
# COMPACT_ATOMS: atom_id res chain seq x y z
N MET A 1 -0.50 -6.58 7.86
CA MET A 1 0.80 -5.86 7.92
C MET A 1 0.68 -4.52 7.19
N ILE A 2 1.32 -3.49 7.72
CA ILE A 2 1.56 -2.21 7.03
C ILE A 2 2.96 -2.24 6.41
N VAL A 3 3.06 -1.94 5.12
CA VAL A 3 4.29 -1.77 4.35
C VAL A 3 4.42 -0.31 3.94
N ILE A 4 5.50 0.33 4.38
CA ILE A 4 5.77 1.75 4.17
C ILE A 4 6.75 1.91 3.01
N LEU A 5 6.32 2.62 1.97
CA LEU A 5 7.10 3.02 0.80
C LEU A 5 7.67 4.44 1.01
N SER A 6 8.49 4.59 2.04
CA SER A 6 9.19 5.85 2.32
C SER A 6 10.60 5.56 2.84
N GLN A 7 11.55 6.38 2.40
CA GLN A 7 12.90 6.42 2.94
C GLN A 7 13.00 7.43 4.10
N ASP A 8 12.10 8.41 4.20
CA ASP A 8 12.03 9.33 5.35
C ASP A 8 11.67 8.56 6.65
N PRO A 9 12.52 8.62 7.68
CA PRO A 9 12.40 7.78 8.86
C PRO A 9 11.38 8.21 9.93
N HIS A 10 10.66 9.34 9.80
CA HIS A 10 9.92 9.89 10.94
C HIS A 10 8.38 9.91 10.80
N ALA A 11 7.78 10.82 10.03
CA ALA A 11 6.35 11.11 10.19
C ALA A 11 5.44 9.91 9.84
N ILE A 12 5.56 9.39 8.62
CA ILE A 12 4.70 8.28 8.16
C ILE A 12 5.03 6.96 8.86
N ARG A 13 6.31 6.77 9.22
CA ARG A 13 6.78 5.59 9.94
C ARG A 13 6.24 5.57 11.37
N ASP A 14 6.39 6.65 12.11
CA ASP A 14 5.95 6.72 13.51
C ASP A 14 4.42 6.59 13.61
N MET A 15 3.69 7.24 12.70
CA MET A 15 2.23 7.06 12.59
C MET A 15 1.86 5.60 12.35
N SER A 16 2.52 4.93 11.39
CA SER A 16 2.25 3.53 11.05
C SER A 16 2.56 2.58 12.20
N ILE A 17 3.68 2.80 12.90
CA ILE A 17 4.07 2.00 14.07
C ILE A 17 3.07 2.20 15.21
N ASN A 18 2.73 3.45 15.52
CA ASN A 18 1.76 3.75 16.58
C ASN A 18 0.40 3.12 16.29
N GLN A 19 -0.03 3.15 15.03
CA GLN A 19 -1.28 2.52 14.62
C GLN A 19 -1.23 0.99 14.65
N ALA A 20 -0.15 0.39 14.15
CA ALA A 20 0.09 -1.04 14.25
C ALA A 20 0.05 -1.51 15.71
N ASN A 21 0.62 -0.74 16.64
CA ASN A 21 0.62 -1.05 18.06
C ASN A 21 -0.78 -0.86 18.69
N ALA A 22 -1.50 0.20 18.33
CA ALA A 22 -2.82 0.49 18.88
C ALA A 22 -3.92 -0.47 18.37
N SER A 23 -3.71 -1.12 17.22
CA SER A 23 -4.71 -1.98 16.58
C SER A 23 -4.05 -3.17 15.86
N GLN A 24 -3.18 -3.88 16.58
CA GLN A 24 -2.38 -4.98 16.01
C GLN A 24 -3.22 -6.09 15.39
N ALA A 25 -4.40 -6.37 15.94
CA ALA A 25 -5.33 -7.36 15.40
C ALA A 25 -5.88 -6.99 14.00
N VAL A 26 -5.88 -5.69 13.65
CA VAL A 26 -6.37 -5.18 12.37
C VAL A 26 -5.24 -5.00 11.37
N PHE A 27 -4.16 -4.34 11.79
CA PHE A 27 -3.12 -3.88 10.87
C PHE A 27 -1.89 -4.80 10.82
N GLY A 28 -1.69 -5.64 11.83
CA GLY A 28 -0.42 -6.36 12.00
C GLY A 28 0.76 -5.41 12.24
N PRO A 29 2.02 -5.88 12.11
CA PRO A 29 3.19 -5.02 12.28
C PRO A 29 3.31 -3.98 11.17
N ALA A 30 4.04 -2.89 11.43
CA ALA A 30 4.49 -1.94 10.40
C ALA A 30 5.95 -2.21 10.02
N ARG A 31 6.25 -2.18 8.73
CA ARG A 31 7.59 -2.43 8.16
C ARG A 31 7.88 -1.49 7.00
N GLN A 32 9.11 -1.02 6.89
CA GLN A 32 9.55 -0.32 5.68
C GLN A 32 9.92 -1.34 4.60
N ALA A 33 9.62 -1.02 3.33
CA ALA A 33 9.87 -1.90 2.18
C ALA A 33 11.34 -2.35 2.02
N PHE A 34 12.28 -1.57 2.57
CA PHE A 34 13.73 -1.84 2.51
C PHE A 34 14.26 -2.70 3.66
N GLN A 35 13.42 -3.02 4.64
CA GLN A 35 13.78 -3.85 5.78
C GLN A 35 13.37 -5.31 5.55
N PRO A 36 14.05 -6.28 6.18
CA PRO A 36 13.57 -7.65 6.20
C PRO A 36 12.14 -7.73 6.74
N MET A 37 11.25 -8.34 5.95
CA MET A 37 9.85 -8.53 6.31
C MET A 37 9.55 -10.01 6.50
N PRO A 38 8.78 -10.38 7.54
CA PRO A 38 8.31 -11.75 7.67
C PRO A 38 7.32 -12.09 6.54
N PRO A 39 7.11 -13.38 6.22
CA PRO A 39 6.03 -13.80 5.35
C PRO A 39 4.67 -13.31 5.87
N LEU A 40 3.80 -12.89 4.95
CA LEU A 40 2.40 -12.54 5.24
C LEU A 40 1.59 -13.79 5.53
N GLY A 41 0.63 -13.68 6.47
CA GLY A 41 -0.42 -14.69 6.59
C GLY A 41 -1.30 -14.74 5.34
N ALA A 42 -1.79 -15.93 4.96
CA ALA A 42 -2.64 -16.09 3.78
C ALA A 42 -3.94 -15.24 3.83
N THR A 43 -4.44 -14.98 5.05
CA THR A 43 -5.64 -14.20 5.33
C THR A 43 -5.33 -12.83 5.94
N GLU A 44 -4.06 -12.50 6.13
CA GLU A 44 -3.64 -11.22 6.72
C GLU A 44 -3.80 -10.10 5.70
N SER A 45 -4.49 -9.01 6.05
CA SER A 45 -4.59 -7.87 5.15
C SER A 45 -3.26 -7.13 5.03
N LEU A 46 -2.95 -6.68 3.81
CA LEU A 46 -1.77 -5.88 3.50
C LEU A 46 -2.19 -4.42 3.29
N PHE A 47 -1.52 -3.50 3.96
CA PHE A 47 -1.67 -2.06 3.77
C PHE A 47 -0.36 -1.53 3.15
N ILE A 48 -0.44 -0.93 1.98
CA ILE A 48 0.68 -0.27 1.29
C ILE A 48 0.50 1.23 1.51
N LEU A 49 1.47 1.86 2.14
CA LEU A 49 1.40 3.25 2.55
C LEU A 49 2.60 4.03 2.02
N ALA A 50 2.35 5.21 1.44
CA ALA A 50 3.38 6.13 0.98
C ALA A 50 3.04 7.58 1.38
N GLU A 51 3.98 8.49 1.22
CA GLU A 51 3.70 9.91 1.49
C GLU A 51 2.83 10.50 0.38
N LYS A 52 3.16 10.24 -0.88
CA LYS A 52 2.53 10.85 -2.05
C LYS A 52 2.17 9.84 -3.13
N ALA A 53 1.05 10.06 -3.80
CA ALA A 53 0.70 9.40 -5.05
C ALA A 53 0.89 10.35 -6.23
N THR A 54 1.63 9.90 -7.24
CA THR A 54 1.97 10.72 -8.42
C THR A 54 1.94 9.88 -9.71
N ARG A 55 2.33 10.50 -10.83
CA ARG A 55 2.68 9.80 -12.07
C ARG A 55 4.18 9.95 -12.33
N ALA A 56 4.93 8.87 -12.19
CA ALA A 56 6.32 8.80 -12.65
C ALA A 56 6.35 9.00 -14.18
N ASP A 57 7.29 9.84 -14.64
CA ASP A 57 7.52 10.18 -16.05
C ASP A 57 6.26 10.59 -16.83
N GLY A 58 5.26 11.16 -16.13
CA GLY A 58 4.01 11.68 -16.70
C GLY A 58 2.91 10.65 -17.00
N PHE A 59 3.23 9.35 -17.04
CA PHE A 59 2.27 8.32 -17.49
C PHE A 59 2.06 7.17 -16.51
N THR A 60 3.07 6.76 -15.75
CA THR A 60 2.98 5.57 -14.90
C THR A 60 2.60 5.97 -13.48
N PRO A 61 1.50 5.45 -12.89
CA PRO A 61 1.17 5.77 -11.51
C PRO A 61 2.29 5.28 -10.58
N ALA A 62 2.64 6.09 -9.58
CA ALA A 62 3.68 5.78 -8.63
C ALA A 62 3.33 6.25 -7.23
N LEU A 63 3.88 5.56 -6.23
CA LEU A 63 3.83 5.92 -4.82
C LEU A 63 5.22 6.24 -4.32
N GLY A 64 5.36 7.24 -3.48
CA GLY A 64 6.68 7.59 -3.01
C GLY A 64 6.72 8.69 -1.98
N ASP A 65 7.90 9.26 -1.88
CA ASP A 65 8.28 10.30 -0.96
C ASP A 65 8.76 11.50 -1.80
N GLU A 66 8.08 12.63 -1.62
CA GLU A 66 8.38 13.86 -2.34
C GLU A 66 9.70 14.49 -1.89
N LYS A 67 10.06 14.34 -0.61
CA LYS A 67 11.27 14.94 -0.07
C LYS A 67 12.52 14.22 -0.57
N THR A 68 12.44 12.91 -0.71
CA THR A 68 13.55 12.08 -1.21
C THR A 68 13.47 11.79 -2.70
N GLU A 69 12.45 12.32 -3.39
CA GLU A 69 12.14 12.08 -4.81
C GLU A 69 12.15 10.59 -5.21
N THR A 70 11.84 9.72 -4.24
CA THR A 70 11.88 8.27 -4.44
C THR A 70 10.48 7.77 -4.74
N TYR A 71 10.27 7.35 -5.97
CA TYR A 71 8.98 6.85 -6.45
C TYR A 71 9.06 5.39 -6.87
N TRP A 72 8.01 4.66 -6.53
CA TRP A 72 7.83 3.24 -6.77
C TRP A 72 6.65 3.05 -7.70
N ASN A 73 6.88 2.41 -8.84
CA ASN A 73 5.80 1.93 -9.69
C ASN A 73 5.24 0.59 -9.17
N PRO A 74 4.08 0.13 -9.65
CA PRO A 74 3.45 -1.09 -9.18
C PRO A 74 4.32 -2.36 -9.33
N GLN A 75 5.15 -2.44 -10.38
CA GLN A 75 6.04 -3.58 -10.61
C GLN A 75 7.19 -3.63 -9.60
N GLN A 76 7.75 -2.48 -9.23
CA GLN A 76 8.78 -2.37 -8.20
C GLN A 76 8.23 -2.77 -6.83
N VAL A 77 7.03 -2.31 -6.50
CA VAL A 77 6.35 -2.72 -5.25
C VAL A 77 6.07 -4.22 -5.25
N MET A 78 5.61 -4.77 -6.38
CA MET A 78 5.39 -6.22 -6.49
C MET A 78 6.69 -7.03 -6.30
N THR A 79 7.82 -6.54 -6.84
CA THR A 79 9.13 -7.18 -6.65
C THR A 79 9.50 -7.30 -5.17
N VAL A 80 9.22 -6.27 -4.37
CA VAL A 80 9.48 -6.27 -2.92
C VAL A 80 8.52 -7.18 -2.16
N LEU A 81 7.25 -7.21 -2.56
CA LEU A 81 6.22 -7.97 -1.84
C LEU A 81 6.18 -9.46 -2.22
N ASN A 82 6.62 -9.83 -3.43
CA ASN A 82 6.50 -11.19 -3.92
C ASN A 82 7.16 -12.26 -3.01
N PRO A 83 8.35 -12.02 -2.40
CA PRO A 83 8.98 -12.99 -1.49
C PRO A 83 8.21 -13.23 -0.19
N ILE A 84 7.42 -12.25 0.27
CA ILE A 84 6.68 -12.34 1.53
C ILE A 84 5.22 -12.75 1.33
N MET A 85 4.66 -12.61 0.12
CA MET A 85 3.29 -12.99 -0.17
C MET A 85 3.17 -14.50 -0.43
N PRO A 86 2.45 -15.27 0.40
CA PRO A 86 2.29 -16.70 0.17
C PRO A 86 1.52 -16.98 -1.13
N ALA A 87 1.71 -18.16 -1.71
CA ALA A 87 1.07 -18.55 -2.97
C ALA A 87 -0.47 -18.62 -2.86
N ASN A 88 -0.99 -18.93 -1.67
CA ASN A 88 -2.42 -18.98 -1.35
C ASN A 88 -2.93 -17.69 -0.68
N TYR A 89 -2.25 -16.56 -0.87
CA TYR A 89 -2.71 -15.28 -0.34
C TYR A 89 -4.09 -14.92 -0.92
N THR A 90 -5.06 -14.65 -0.04
CA THR A 90 -6.47 -14.41 -0.39
C THR A 90 -7.04 -13.15 0.26
N SER A 91 -6.25 -12.45 1.08
CA SER A 91 -6.70 -11.26 1.78
C SER A 91 -6.68 -10.02 0.90
N ASN A 92 -7.28 -8.95 1.42
CA ASN A 92 -7.37 -7.67 0.74
C ASN A 92 -6.04 -6.90 0.82
N VAL A 93 -5.79 -6.08 -0.19
CA VAL A 93 -4.71 -5.10 -0.21
C VAL A 93 -5.30 -3.69 -0.21
N TYR A 94 -4.79 -2.82 0.65
CA TYR A 94 -5.23 -1.44 0.80
C TYR A 94 -4.08 -0.50 0.46
N VAL A 95 -4.32 0.46 -0.42
CA VAL A 95 -3.31 1.38 -0.93
C VAL A 95 -3.65 2.81 -0.53
N ALA A 96 -2.75 3.44 0.22
CA ALA A 96 -2.90 4.78 0.74
C ALA A 96 -1.67 5.64 0.45
N ALA A 97 -1.92 6.91 0.19
CA ALA A 97 -0.94 7.98 0.30
C ALA A 97 -1.43 8.98 1.36
N THR A 98 -0.54 9.57 2.15
CA THR A 98 -0.94 10.59 3.14
C THR A 98 -1.32 11.91 2.47
N ASP A 99 -0.58 12.27 1.43
CA ASP A 99 -0.89 13.35 0.50
C ASP A 99 -1.75 12.80 -0.63
N LEU A 100 -3.06 13.07 -0.53
CA LEU A 100 -4.07 12.71 -1.52
C LEU A 100 -4.45 13.88 -2.43
N ASP A 101 -3.62 14.93 -2.54
CA ASP A 101 -3.82 16.00 -3.54
C ASP A 101 -4.03 15.42 -4.95
N ASN A 102 -3.54 14.20 -5.18
CA ASN A 102 -3.84 13.43 -6.37
C ASN A 102 -4.48 12.06 -6.08
N MET A 103 -5.68 12.07 -5.50
CA MET A 103 -6.52 10.87 -5.31
C MET A 103 -6.61 9.98 -6.55
N ARG A 104 -6.73 10.59 -7.74
CA ARG A 104 -6.79 9.84 -9.01
C ARG A 104 -5.52 9.02 -9.25
N SER A 105 -4.36 9.53 -8.87
CA SER A 105 -3.09 8.79 -8.96
C SER A 105 -3.04 7.64 -7.95
N ASN A 106 -3.58 7.80 -6.74
CA ASN A 106 -3.66 6.70 -5.78
C ASN A 106 -4.55 5.56 -6.29
N ILE A 107 -5.73 5.89 -6.83
CA ILE A 107 -6.62 4.91 -7.46
C ILE A 107 -5.98 4.24 -8.68
N ALA A 108 -5.32 5.03 -9.55
CA ALA A 108 -4.63 4.51 -10.72
C ALA A 108 -3.48 3.57 -10.32
N PHE A 109 -2.74 3.89 -9.26
CA PHE A 109 -1.71 3.03 -8.72
C PHE A 109 -2.30 1.72 -8.22
N ALA A 110 -3.36 1.79 -7.40
CA ALA A 110 -4.02 0.60 -6.87
C ALA A 110 -4.53 -0.31 -8.01
N ALA A 111 -5.12 0.27 -9.06
CA ALA A 111 -5.62 -0.47 -10.22
C ALA A 111 -4.49 -1.17 -10.98
N ALA A 112 -3.39 -0.45 -11.25
CA ALA A 112 -2.22 -1.01 -11.90
C ALA A 112 -1.51 -2.08 -11.03
N PHE A 113 -1.51 -1.91 -9.71
CA PHE A 113 -1.00 -2.92 -8.77
C PHE A 113 -1.88 -4.18 -8.75
N LYS A 114 -3.20 -4.05 -8.86
CA LYS A 114 -4.11 -5.20 -9.04
C LYS A 114 -3.75 -5.99 -10.31
N SER A 115 -3.42 -5.32 -11.41
CA SER A 115 -2.95 -6.00 -12.63
C SER A 115 -1.67 -6.82 -12.40
N GLN A 116 -0.74 -6.33 -11.57
CA GLN A 116 0.47 -7.08 -11.18
C GLN A 116 0.16 -8.33 -10.31
N LEU A 117 -0.79 -8.22 -9.37
CA LEU A 117 -1.24 -9.36 -8.57
C LEU A 117 -1.90 -10.43 -9.43
N VAL A 118 -2.75 -10.03 -10.38
CA VAL A 118 -3.39 -10.95 -11.33
C VAL A 118 -2.34 -11.67 -12.17
N ALA A 119 -1.38 -10.94 -12.73
CA ALA A 119 -0.26 -11.51 -13.49
C ALA A 119 0.58 -12.49 -12.66
N SER A 120 0.71 -12.24 -11.37
CA SER A 120 1.43 -13.09 -10.41
C SER A 120 0.59 -14.26 -9.87
N ARG A 121 -0.54 -14.59 -10.52
CA ARG A 121 -1.49 -15.66 -10.12
C ARG A 121 -2.11 -15.49 -8.74
N ARG A 122 -2.18 -14.26 -8.22
CA ARG A 122 -2.87 -13.88 -6.98
C ARG A 122 -4.19 -13.14 -7.25
N GLY A 123 -4.80 -13.38 -8.41
CA GLY A 123 -5.95 -12.62 -8.93
C GLY A 123 -7.26 -12.73 -8.13
N VAL A 124 -7.30 -13.51 -7.06
CA VAL A 124 -8.43 -13.57 -6.12
C VAL A 124 -8.43 -12.42 -5.10
N CYS A 125 -7.32 -11.71 -4.96
CA CYS A 125 -7.19 -10.63 -3.99
C CYS A 125 -7.92 -9.38 -4.47
N LYS A 126 -8.69 -8.76 -3.57
CA LYS A 126 -9.23 -7.43 -3.79
C LYS A 126 -8.17 -6.39 -3.47
N VAL A 127 -8.13 -5.34 -4.27
CA VAL A 127 -7.27 -4.17 -4.03
C VAL A 127 -8.18 -2.97 -3.85
N PHE A 128 -7.86 -2.14 -2.86
CA PHE A 128 -8.58 -0.93 -2.53
C PHE A 128 -7.64 0.26 -2.58
N GLY A 129 -8.09 1.37 -3.15
CA GLY A 129 -7.40 2.65 -3.05
C GLY A 129 -8.16 3.60 -2.13
N GLN A 130 -7.43 4.40 -1.35
CA GLN A 130 -7.99 5.44 -0.49
C GLN A 130 -8.46 6.64 -1.33
N VAL A 131 -9.68 7.13 -1.05
CA VAL A 131 -10.29 8.28 -1.74
C VAL A 131 -10.49 9.54 -0.90
N ALA A 132 -10.13 9.52 0.37
CA ALA A 132 -10.17 10.71 1.20
C ALA A 132 -9.01 10.72 2.18
N PRO A 133 -8.36 11.89 2.39
CA PRO A 133 -7.26 11.99 3.33
C PRO A 133 -7.71 11.55 4.72
N SER A 134 -6.85 10.79 5.39
CA SER A 134 -6.97 10.59 6.82
C SER A 134 -6.17 11.69 7.49
N GLN A 135 -6.85 12.63 8.17
CA GLN A 135 -6.24 13.60 9.10
C GLN A 135 -5.71 12.89 10.37
N GLY A 136 -5.33 11.62 10.27
CA GLY A 136 -5.14 10.69 11.38
C GLY A 136 -4.85 9.27 10.88
N PRO A 137 -5.06 8.25 11.73
CA PRO A 137 -4.70 6.87 11.42
C PRO A 137 -5.39 6.32 10.16
N LEU A 138 -4.74 5.37 9.49
CA LEU A 138 -5.27 4.61 8.37
C LEU A 138 -6.69 4.11 8.68
N PRO A 139 -7.64 4.27 7.75
CA PRO A 139 -8.98 3.72 7.93
C PRO A 139 -8.92 2.19 8.08
N PRO A 140 -9.71 1.58 9.01
CA PRO A 140 -9.80 0.13 9.09
C PRO A 140 -10.45 -0.47 7.83
N PRO A 141 -10.30 -1.78 7.58
CA PRO A 141 -11.07 -2.49 6.57
C PRO A 141 -12.58 -2.22 6.67
N GLY A 142 -13.23 -1.99 5.53
CA GLY A 142 -14.67 -1.70 5.47
C GLY A 142 -15.05 -0.21 5.64
N ASP A 143 -14.09 0.66 5.95
CA ASP A 143 -14.31 2.11 5.96
C ASP A 143 -14.65 2.62 4.55
N PRO A 144 -15.64 3.53 4.39
CA PRO A 144 -16.07 4.04 3.08
C PRO A 144 -14.99 4.84 2.34
N ARG A 145 -13.89 5.21 3.00
CA ARG A 145 -12.72 5.82 2.35
C ARG A 145 -11.94 4.85 1.47
N TRP A 146 -12.26 3.56 1.49
CA TRP A 146 -11.68 2.54 0.62
C TRP A 146 -12.60 2.25 -0.57
N ILE A 147 -12.09 2.41 -1.78
CA ILE A 147 -12.79 1.99 -3.01
C ILE A 147 -12.08 0.79 -3.62
N GLU A 148 -12.83 -0.29 -3.85
CA GLU A 148 -12.33 -1.44 -4.60
C GLU A 148 -12.03 -1.03 -6.04
N VAL A 149 -10.81 -1.31 -6.49
CA VAL A 149 -10.40 -1.00 -7.86
C VAL A 149 -10.52 -2.21 -8.77
N GLN A 150 -10.73 -1.97 -10.06
CA GLN A 150 -10.58 -2.99 -11.09
C GLN A 150 -9.14 -2.99 -11.61
N ALA A 151 -8.71 -4.12 -12.17
CA ALA A 151 -7.41 -4.18 -12.84
C ALA A 151 -7.41 -3.17 -14.00
N ALA A 152 -6.34 -2.38 -14.09
CA ALA A 152 -6.12 -1.44 -15.20
C ALA A 152 -5.67 -2.18 -16.46
#